data_AF-A0A534BK87-F1
#
_entry.id   AF-A0A534BK87-F1
#
_cell.length_a   1.000
_cell.length_b   1.000
_cell.length_c   1.000
_cell.angle_alpha   90.00
_cell.angle_beta   90.00
_cell.angle_gamma   90.00
#
_symmetry.space_group_name_H-M   'P 1'
#
loop_
_entity.id
_entity.type
_entity.pdbx_description
1 polymer ?
#
loop_
_entity_poly.entity_id
_entity_poly.type
_entity_poly.pdbx_seq_one_letter_code
_entity_poly.pdbx_strand_id
1 'polypeptide(L)'
;MTALSPTVFIVDDDAAVRNSLRLLVKSVGLTAAVFASAQEFLASYDPQQPGCLALDVRMPGMSGLELQQQLNLRGAVIPVIFITGHGDIPMAVEAMQHGAFDFLQKPFRDQDLIDRIQRALERDRENRAALGERTRIRERLDSLTPREREVLALVTSGKANKIMAADLGLSQRTVEIHRARVMEKMGASSVAQLVRMVLDLGEAAGPGNPRPGSA
;
A
#
# COMPACT_ATOMS: atom_id res chain seq x y z
N MET A 1 -4.50 14.99 -15.54
CA MET A 1 -4.34 13.53 -15.65
C MET A 1 -5.66 12.91 -15.24
N THR A 2 -6.37 12.28 -16.16
CA THR A 2 -7.59 11.51 -15.88
C THR A 2 -7.25 10.40 -14.90
N ALA A 3 -8.00 10.27 -13.81
CA ALA A 3 -7.80 9.16 -12.88
C ALA A 3 -8.03 7.83 -13.63
N LEU A 4 -7.10 6.90 -13.49
CA LEU A 4 -7.25 5.55 -14.05
C LEU A 4 -8.47 4.90 -13.40
N SER A 5 -9.37 4.35 -14.22
CA SER A 5 -10.52 3.60 -13.70
C SER A 5 -10.04 2.32 -13.01
N PRO A 6 -10.61 1.96 -11.84
CA PRO A 6 -10.24 0.73 -11.14
C PRO A 6 -10.55 -0.50 -11.98
N THR A 7 -9.67 -1.50 -11.91
CA THR A 7 -9.81 -2.79 -12.59
C THR A 7 -9.85 -3.92 -11.57
N VAL A 8 -10.82 -4.82 -11.71
CA VAL A 8 -10.83 -6.09 -10.97
C VAL A 8 -10.01 -7.09 -11.77
N PHE A 9 -8.88 -7.52 -11.20
CA PHE A 9 -8.05 -8.57 -11.78
C PHE A 9 -8.56 -9.91 -11.25
N ILE A 10 -8.78 -10.87 -12.14
CA ILE A 10 -9.28 -12.20 -11.80
C ILE A 10 -8.25 -13.22 -12.26
N VAL A 11 -7.75 -14.03 -11.33
CA VAL A 11 -6.75 -15.08 -11.60
C VAL A 11 -7.31 -16.39 -11.08
N ASP A 12 -7.62 -17.30 -11.99
CA ASP A 12 -8.20 -18.62 -11.71
C ASP A 12 -7.85 -19.50 -12.92
N ASP A 13 -7.48 -20.77 -12.74
CA ASP A 13 -7.09 -21.65 -13.85
C ASP A 13 -8.32 -22.17 -14.64
N ASP A 14 -9.51 -22.16 -14.03
CA ASP A 14 -10.76 -22.56 -14.66
C ASP A 14 -11.36 -21.43 -15.53
N ALA A 15 -11.43 -21.69 -16.84
CA ALA A 15 -11.98 -20.75 -17.82
C ALA A 15 -13.46 -20.42 -17.58
N ALA A 16 -14.26 -21.37 -17.08
CA ALA A 16 -15.67 -21.14 -16.78
C ALA A 16 -15.82 -20.19 -15.60
N VAL A 17 -15.00 -20.36 -14.54
CA VAL A 17 -14.99 -19.46 -13.38
C VAL A 17 -14.55 -18.06 -13.79
N ARG A 18 -13.44 -17.93 -14.55
CA ARG A 18 -12.98 -16.61 -15.05
C ARG A 18 -14.07 -15.89 -15.84
N ASN A 19 -14.76 -16.59 -16.72
CA ASN A 19 -15.83 -16.01 -17.53
C ASN A 19 -17.03 -15.58 -16.68
N SER A 20 -17.45 -16.41 -15.73
CA SER A 20 -18.54 -16.11 -14.81
C SER A 20 -18.23 -14.86 -13.96
N LEU A 21 -17.06 -14.83 -13.33
CA LEU A 21 -16.61 -13.69 -12.52
C LEU A 21 -16.49 -12.41 -13.35
N ARG A 22 -15.95 -12.51 -14.56
CA ARG A 22 -15.85 -11.36 -15.49
C ARG A 22 -17.22 -10.79 -15.85
N LEU A 23 -18.21 -11.64 -16.10
CA LEU A 23 -19.58 -11.21 -16.40
C LEU A 23 -20.22 -10.53 -15.19
N LEU A 24 -20.05 -11.10 -14.00
CA LEU A 24 -20.54 -10.53 -12.75
C LEU A 24 -19.94 -9.14 -12.46
N VAL A 25 -18.62 -8.99 -12.59
CA VAL A 25 -17.96 -7.70 -12.41
C VAL A 25 -18.44 -6.66 -13.43
N LYS A 26 -18.62 -7.08 -14.69
CA LYS A 26 -19.12 -6.19 -15.74
C LYS A 26 -20.58 -5.80 -15.55
N SER A 27 -21.41 -6.66 -14.96
CA SER A 27 -22.84 -6.36 -14.76
C SER A 27 -23.06 -5.19 -13.78
N VAL A 28 -22.11 -4.95 -12.88
CA VAL A 28 -22.09 -3.80 -11.95
C VAL A 28 -21.28 -2.62 -12.46
N GLY A 29 -20.89 -2.62 -13.75
CA GLY A 29 -20.21 -1.49 -14.40
C GLY A 29 -18.71 -1.36 -14.11
N LEU A 30 -18.08 -2.39 -13.54
CA LEU A 30 -16.64 -2.41 -13.26
C LEU A 30 -15.85 -3.02 -14.42
N THR A 31 -14.59 -2.59 -14.56
CA THR A 31 -13.64 -3.17 -15.52
C THR A 31 -13.08 -4.47 -14.96
N ALA A 32 -12.99 -5.51 -15.79
CA ALA A 32 -12.44 -6.81 -15.42
C ALA A 32 -11.32 -7.25 -16.37
N ALA A 33 -10.17 -7.61 -15.82
CA ALA A 33 -9.06 -8.27 -16.51
C ALA A 33 -8.91 -9.69 -15.97
N VAL A 34 -8.70 -10.67 -16.84
CA VAL A 34 -8.68 -12.10 -16.47
C VAL A 34 -7.38 -12.75 -16.88
N PHE A 35 -6.86 -13.66 -16.06
CA PHE A 35 -5.60 -14.38 -16.28
C PHE A 35 -5.76 -15.84 -15.92
N ALA A 36 -5.21 -16.73 -16.73
CA ALA A 36 -5.29 -18.17 -16.50
C ALA A 36 -4.23 -18.70 -15.52
N SER A 37 -3.24 -17.87 -15.17
CA SER A 37 -2.17 -18.24 -14.23
C SER A 37 -1.62 -17.04 -13.47
N ALA A 38 -1.01 -17.30 -12.32
CA ALA A 38 -0.32 -16.29 -11.54
C ALA A 38 0.85 -15.64 -12.30
N GLN A 39 1.56 -16.41 -13.13
CA GLN A 39 2.68 -15.93 -13.95
C GLN A 39 2.22 -14.92 -15.00
N GLU A 40 1.11 -15.19 -15.68
CA GLU A 40 0.51 -14.29 -16.67
C GLU A 40 0.11 -12.95 -16.02
N PHE A 41 -0.47 -13.01 -14.82
CA PHE A 41 -0.78 -11.83 -14.04
C PHE A 41 0.48 -11.06 -13.63
N LEU A 42 1.50 -11.72 -13.06
CA LEU A 42 2.74 -11.07 -12.62
C LEU A 42 3.54 -10.41 -13.76
N ALA A 43 3.41 -10.93 -14.99
CA ALA A 43 4.05 -10.38 -16.19
C ALA A 43 3.35 -9.12 -16.73
N SER A 44 2.05 -8.97 -16.45
CA SER A 44 1.21 -7.87 -16.93
C SER A 44 0.84 -6.84 -15.85
N TYR A 45 1.09 -7.15 -14.58
CA TYR A 45 0.75 -6.31 -13.44
C TYR A 45 1.52 -4.98 -13.44
N ASP A 46 0.78 -3.89 -13.50
CA ASP A 46 1.27 -2.53 -13.31
C ASP A 46 0.92 -2.04 -11.89
N PRO A 47 1.91 -1.77 -11.01
CA PRO A 47 1.67 -1.21 -9.68
C PRO A 47 0.92 0.13 -9.68
N GLN A 48 0.93 0.89 -10.77
CA GLN A 48 0.22 2.17 -10.88
C GLN A 48 -1.27 2.02 -11.20
N GLN A 49 -1.70 0.87 -11.72
CA GLN A 49 -3.08 0.61 -12.10
C GLN A 49 -3.96 0.35 -10.84
N PRO A 50 -4.97 1.19 -10.55
CA PRO A 50 -5.91 0.95 -9.45
C PRO A 50 -6.75 -0.29 -9.66
N GLY A 51 -7.08 -0.97 -8.57
CA GLY A 51 -7.81 -2.22 -8.65
C GLY A 51 -7.78 -3.08 -7.40
N CYS A 52 -8.38 -4.26 -7.53
CA CYS A 52 -8.28 -5.34 -6.56
C CYS A 52 -8.08 -6.68 -7.28
N LEU A 53 -7.52 -7.66 -6.59
CA LEU A 53 -7.23 -8.98 -7.14
C LEU A 53 -8.19 -10.01 -6.53
N ALA A 54 -8.97 -10.67 -7.36
CA ALA A 54 -9.75 -11.87 -7.04
C ALA A 54 -8.93 -13.10 -7.47
N LEU A 55 -8.55 -13.94 -6.52
CA LEU A 55 -7.50 -14.94 -6.69
C LEU A 55 -7.94 -16.33 -6.25
N ASP A 56 -7.84 -17.32 -7.13
CA ASP A 56 -7.93 -18.72 -6.73
C ASP A 56 -6.68 -19.17 -5.98
N VAL A 57 -6.86 -20.06 -5.00
CA VAL A 57 -5.74 -20.54 -4.19
C VAL A 57 -4.96 -21.65 -4.90
N ARG A 58 -5.66 -22.57 -5.57
CA ARG A 58 -5.09 -23.81 -6.09
C ARG A 58 -5.04 -23.75 -7.61
N MET A 59 -3.95 -23.19 -8.11
CA MET A 59 -3.68 -23.15 -9.55
C MET A 59 -2.45 -23.99 -9.90
N PRO A 60 -2.37 -24.57 -11.11
CA PRO A 60 -1.18 -25.22 -11.61
C PRO A 60 0.02 -24.27 -11.65
N GLY A 61 1.19 -24.78 -11.26
CA GLY A 61 2.42 -23.98 -11.23
C GLY A 61 2.54 -23.17 -9.95
N MET A 62 2.16 -21.89 -9.99
CA MET A 62 2.25 -21.00 -8.83
C MET A 62 0.86 -20.85 -8.20
N SER A 63 0.77 -21.19 -6.91
CA SER A 63 -0.44 -21.05 -6.10
C SER A 63 -0.79 -19.58 -5.85
N GLY A 64 -2.04 -19.34 -5.46
CA GLY A 64 -2.48 -17.99 -5.09
C GLY A 64 -1.72 -17.43 -3.86
N LEU A 65 -1.36 -18.28 -2.91
CA LEU A 65 -0.57 -17.87 -1.74
C LEU A 65 0.85 -17.44 -2.15
N GLU A 66 1.51 -18.20 -3.03
CA GLU A 66 2.81 -17.82 -3.57
C GLU A 66 2.73 -16.52 -4.39
N LEU A 67 1.65 -16.34 -5.17
CA LEU A 67 1.42 -15.09 -5.89
C LEU A 67 1.32 -13.89 -4.93
N GLN A 68 0.56 -14.04 -3.84
CA GLN A 68 0.45 -12.99 -2.82
C GLN A 68 1.82 -12.67 -2.21
N GLN A 69 2.62 -13.68 -1.89
CA GLN A 69 3.97 -13.47 -1.37
C GLN A 69 4.84 -12.70 -2.37
N GLN A 70 4.78 -13.01 -3.66
CA GLN A 70 5.49 -12.27 -4.72
C GLN A 70 5.01 -10.81 -4.81
N LEU A 71 3.72 -10.56 -4.69
CA LEU A 71 3.16 -9.19 -4.67
C LEU A 71 3.67 -8.41 -3.46
N ASN A 72 3.69 -9.03 -2.28
CA ASN A 72 4.20 -8.42 -1.05
C ASN A 72 5.69 -8.09 -1.17
N LEU A 73 6.50 -8.99 -1.73
CA LEU A 73 7.93 -8.74 -1.98
C LEU A 73 8.17 -7.59 -2.95
N ARG A 74 7.25 -7.37 -3.90
CA ARG A 74 7.29 -6.23 -4.83
C ARG A 74 6.73 -4.94 -4.21
N GLY A 75 6.30 -4.96 -2.95
CA GLY A 75 5.67 -3.81 -2.28
C GLY A 75 4.33 -3.42 -2.91
N ALA A 76 3.64 -4.36 -3.57
CA ALA A 76 2.34 -4.11 -4.16
C ALA A 76 1.31 -3.78 -3.08
N VAL A 77 0.49 -2.77 -3.34
CA VAL A 77 -0.55 -2.30 -2.40
C VAL A 77 -1.95 -2.77 -2.77
N ILE A 78 -2.06 -3.59 -3.82
CA ILE A 78 -3.31 -4.11 -4.35
C ILE A 78 -3.96 -5.05 -3.33
N PRO A 79 -5.21 -4.81 -2.93
CA PRO A 79 -5.93 -5.72 -2.02
C PRO A 79 -6.26 -7.04 -2.71
N VAL A 80 -5.97 -8.15 -2.03
CA VAL A 80 -6.18 -9.52 -2.54
C VAL A 80 -7.37 -10.17 -1.84
N ILE A 81 -8.38 -10.55 -2.61
CA ILE A 81 -9.52 -11.35 -2.19
C ILE A 81 -9.30 -12.77 -2.69
N PHE A 82 -9.16 -13.72 -1.78
CA PHE A 82 -9.10 -15.13 -2.16
C PHE A 82 -10.50 -15.68 -2.43
N ILE A 83 -10.63 -16.49 -3.48
CA ILE A 83 -11.86 -17.18 -3.85
C ILE A 83 -11.53 -18.65 -4.08
N THR A 84 -12.04 -19.58 -3.27
CA THR A 84 -11.66 -21.01 -3.42
C THR A 84 -12.82 -21.96 -3.16
N GLY A 85 -12.88 -23.06 -3.92
CA GLY A 85 -13.83 -24.16 -3.65
C GLY A 85 -13.39 -25.14 -2.58
N HIS A 86 -12.13 -25.08 -2.17
CA HIS A 86 -11.55 -25.97 -1.16
C HIS A 86 -11.01 -25.17 0.03
N GLY A 87 -11.80 -24.19 0.48
CA GLY A 87 -11.47 -23.38 1.63
C GLY A 87 -11.49 -24.20 2.92
N ASP A 88 -10.33 -24.49 3.49
CA ASP A 88 -10.22 -24.89 4.88
C ASP A 88 -9.76 -23.70 5.74
N ILE A 89 -10.06 -23.79 7.03
CA ILE A 89 -9.75 -22.73 8.00
C ILE A 89 -8.24 -22.43 8.03
N PRO A 90 -7.32 -23.42 8.02
CA PRO A 90 -5.88 -23.15 8.03
C PRO A 90 -5.42 -22.28 6.87
N MET A 91 -5.86 -22.58 5.64
CA MET A 91 -5.48 -21.82 4.45
C MET A 91 -6.03 -20.39 4.47
N ALA A 92 -7.27 -20.21 4.94
CA ALA A 92 -7.84 -18.87 5.11
C ALA A 92 -7.03 -18.06 6.14
N VAL A 93 -6.65 -18.67 7.26
CA VAL A 93 -5.82 -18.02 8.28
C VAL A 93 -4.45 -17.65 7.71
N GLU A 94 -3.80 -18.54 6.97
CA GLU A 94 -2.50 -18.27 6.32
C GLU A 94 -2.59 -17.08 5.35
N ALA A 95 -3.59 -17.06 4.47
CA ALA A 95 -3.84 -15.95 3.56
C ALA A 95 -3.97 -14.61 4.31
N MET A 96 -4.76 -14.59 5.39
CA MET A 96 -4.96 -13.38 6.19
C MET A 96 -3.67 -12.95 6.91
N GLN A 97 -2.88 -13.89 7.43
CA GLN A 97 -1.58 -13.60 8.05
C GLN A 97 -0.58 -12.98 7.07
N HIS A 98 -0.66 -13.36 5.78
CA HIS A 98 0.14 -12.77 4.71
C HIS A 98 -0.47 -11.49 4.11
N GLY A 99 -1.49 -10.91 4.75
CA GLY A 99 -2.06 -9.61 4.37
C GLY A 99 -3.12 -9.69 3.28
N ALA A 100 -3.85 -10.82 3.19
CA ALA A 100 -5.03 -10.88 2.34
C ALA A 100 -6.06 -9.87 2.85
N PHE A 101 -6.77 -9.25 1.91
CA PHE A 101 -7.84 -8.33 2.23
C PHE A 101 -9.06 -9.08 2.74
N ASP A 102 -9.44 -10.16 2.04
CA ASP A 102 -10.59 -10.98 2.42
C ASP A 102 -10.48 -12.39 1.80
N PHE A 103 -11.32 -13.31 2.26
CA PHE A 103 -11.36 -14.71 1.81
C PHE A 103 -12.79 -15.20 1.63
N LEU A 104 -13.13 -15.73 0.46
CA LEU A 104 -14.48 -16.18 0.08
C LEU A 104 -14.46 -17.65 -0.37
N GLN A 105 -15.27 -18.48 0.28
CA GLN A 105 -15.41 -19.89 -0.08
C GLN A 105 -16.52 -20.10 -1.13
N LYS A 106 -16.27 -20.89 -2.17
CA LYS A 106 -17.29 -21.35 -3.13
C LYS A 106 -18.12 -22.49 -2.48
N PRO A 107 -19.45 -22.55 -2.68
CA PRO A 107 -20.27 -21.58 -3.39
C PRO A 107 -20.56 -20.33 -2.55
N PHE A 108 -20.59 -19.17 -3.20
CA PHE A 108 -20.92 -17.87 -2.60
C PHE A 108 -22.05 -17.19 -3.36
N ARG A 109 -22.64 -16.15 -2.77
CA ARG A 109 -23.62 -15.31 -3.46
C ARG A 109 -22.92 -14.21 -4.23
N ASP A 110 -23.41 -13.90 -5.43
CA ASP A 110 -22.88 -12.84 -6.28
C ASP A 110 -22.72 -11.50 -5.55
N GLN A 111 -23.72 -11.13 -4.73
CA GLN A 111 -23.69 -9.91 -3.94
C GLN A 111 -22.56 -9.89 -2.91
N ASP A 112 -22.26 -11.04 -2.28
CA ASP A 112 -21.19 -11.12 -1.27
C ASP A 112 -19.83 -10.80 -1.90
N LEU A 113 -19.59 -11.28 -3.13
CA LEU A 113 -18.37 -10.97 -3.87
C LEU A 113 -18.33 -9.50 -4.30
N ILE A 114 -19.44 -8.95 -4.81
CA ILE A 114 -19.52 -7.55 -5.22
C ILE A 114 -19.19 -6.62 -4.05
N ASP A 115 -19.78 -6.86 -2.87
CA ASP A 115 -19.56 -6.04 -1.68
C ASP A 115 -18.08 -6.07 -1.27
N ARG A 116 -17.45 -7.24 -1.33
CA ARG A 116 -16.01 -7.42 -1.02
C ARG A 116 -15.13 -6.70 -2.03
N ILE A 117 -15.43 -6.80 -3.32
CA ILE A 117 -14.74 -6.07 -4.38
C ILE A 117 -14.82 -4.56 -4.13
N GLN A 118 -16.00 -4.02 -3.82
CA GLN A 118 -16.15 -2.59 -3.56
C GLN A 118 -15.32 -2.14 -2.35
N ARG A 119 -15.34 -2.89 -1.25
CA ARG A 119 -14.50 -2.58 -0.08
C ARG A 119 -13.00 -2.68 -0.41
N ALA A 120 -12.60 -3.66 -1.22
CA ALA A 120 -11.22 -3.79 -1.67
C ALA A 120 -10.79 -2.61 -2.55
N LEU A 121 -11.65 -2.13 -3.45
CA LEU A 121 -11.35 -0.97 -4.29
C LEU A 121 -11.21 0.32 -3.48
N GLU A 122 -12.03 0.53 -2.45
CA GLU A 122 -11.84 1.66 -1.54
C GLU A 122 -10.54 1.52 -0.75
N ARG A 123 -10.19 0.30 -0.32
CA ARG A 123 -8.92 0.05 0.35
C ARG A 123 -7.71 0.32 -0.54
N ASP A 124 -7.76 -0.05 -1.82
CA ASP A 124 -6.72 0.27 -2.81
C ASP A 124 -6.57 1.79 -2.96
N ARG A 125 -7.67 2.52 -3.01
CA ARG A 125 -7.66 3.99 -3.07
C ARG A 125 -6.98 4.61 -1.85
N GLU A 126 -7.30 4.14 -0.65
CA GLU A 126 -6.64 4.57 0.59
C GLU A 126 -5.14 4.27 0.58
N ASN A 127 -4.78 3.03 0.22
CA ASN A 127 -3.38 2.59 0.17
C ASN A 127 -2.56 3.45 -0.81
N ARG A 128 -3.12 3.75 -1.99
CA ARG A 128 -2.47 4.60 -3.00
C ARG A 128 -2.37 6.05 -2.56
N ALA A 129 -3.39 6.58 -1.87
CA ALA A 129 -3.31 7.92 -1.31
C ALA A 129 -2.18 8.02 -0.28
N ALA A 130 -2.06 7.03 0.61
CA ALA A 130 -0.97 6.96 1.58
C ALA A 130 0.40 6.82 0.91
N LEU A 131 0.52 5.98 -0.12
CA LEU A 131 1.75 5.83 -0.90
C LEU A 131 2.14 7.13 -1.60
N GLY A 132 1.17 7.79 -2.26
CA GLY A 132 1.38 9.07 -2.93
C GLY A 132 1.81 10.18 -1.99
N GLU A 133 1.23 10.25 -0.79
CA GLU A 133 1.65 11.21 0.23
C GLU A 133 3.07 10.93 0.72
N ARG A 134 3.41 9.66 0.98
CA ARG A 134 4.79 9.29 1.34
C ARG A 134 5.81 9.65 0.26
N THR A 135 5.48 9.43 -1.01
CA THR A 135 6.33 9.84 -2.14
C THR A 135 6.55 11.35 -2.14
N ARG A 136 5.49 12.15 -1.96
CA ARG A 136 5.59 13.61 -1.87
C ARG A 136 6.44 14.06 -0.68
N ILE A 137 6.28 13.45 0.49
CA ILE A 137 7.09 13.79 1.67
C ILE A 137 8.57 13.46 1.39
N ARG A 138 8.85 12.35 0.72
CA ARG A 138 10.22 11.98 0.33
C ARG A 138 10.82 12.97 -0.68
N GLU A 139 10.08 13.37 -1.71
CA GLU A 139 10.52 14.41 -2.67
C GLU A 139 10.83 15.75 -1.97
N ARG A 140 9.99 16.16 -1.01
CA ARG A 140 10.24 17.36 -0.21
C ARG A 140 11.49 17.23 0.64
N LEU A 141 11.70 16.08 1.28
CA LEU A 141 12.92 15.79 2.03
C LEU A 141 14.15 15.84 1.11
N ASP A 142 14.01 15.36 -0.12
CA ASP A 142 15.08 15.36 -1.12
C ASP A 142 15.43 16.74 -1.67
N SER A 143 14.49 17.69 -1.62
CA SER A 143 14.73 19.10 -1.93
C SER A 143 15.52 19.89 -0.86
N LEU A 144 15.73 19.30 0.32
CA LEU A 144 16.48 19.94 1.39
C LEU A 144 17.98 19.89 1.12
N THR A 145 18.64 21.03 1.28
CA THR A 145 20.11 21.12 1.28
C THR A 145 20.70 20.34 2.46
N PRO A 146 21.98 19.94 2.42
CA PRO A 146 22.63 19.26 3.55
C PRO A 146 22.45 20.00 4.88
N ARG A 147 22.55 21.32 4.85
CA ARG A 147 22.38 22.16 6.04
C ARG A 147 20.93 22.21 6.54
N GLU A 148 19.96 22.22 5.65
CA GLU A 148 18.54 22.15 6.02
C GLU A 148 18.19 20.77 6.59
N ARG A 149 18.82 19.68 6.13
CA ARG A 149 18.65 18.34 6.70
C ARG A 149 19.19 18.23 8.13
N GLU A 150 20.34 18.83 8.41
CA GLU A 150 20.87 18.91 9.78
C GLU A 150 19.92 19.68 10.71
N VAL A 151 19.41 20.82 10.24
CA VAL A 151 18.44 21.63 10.97
C VAL A 151 17.15 20.84 11.20
N LEU A 152 16.63 20.13 10.19
CA LEU A 152 15.45 19.27 10.31
C LEU A 152 15.61 18.24 11.44
N ALA A 153 16.73 17.52 11.48
CA ALA A 153 16.99 16.49 12.50
C ALA A 153 17.00 17.07 13.93
N LEU A 154 17.55 18.28 14.10
CA LEU A 154 17.56 18.95 15.39
C LEU A 154 16.18 19.52 15.77
N VAL A 155 15.38 19.97 14.79
CA VAL A 155 13.99 20.42 15.01
C VAL A 155 13.11 19.25 15.46
N THR A 156 13.19 18.11 14.78
CA THR A 156 12.35 16.95 15.08
C THR A 156 12.73 16.25 16.38
N SER A 157 13.97 16.43 16.86
CA SER A 157 14.41 16.01 18.20
C SER A 157 14.05 17.02 19.31
N GLY A 158 13.33 18.09 18.99
CA GLY A 158 12.83 19.05 19.98
C GLY A 158 13.88 20.03 20.51
N LYS A 159 15.05 20.16 19.86
CA LYS A 159 16.08 21.10 20.32
C LYS A 159 15.66 22.56 20.11
N ALA A 160 15.97 23.39 21.10
CA ALA A 160 15.75 24.84 21.03
C ALA A 160 16.75 25.53 20.08
N ASN A 161 16.36 26.66 19.48
CA ASN A 161 17.17 27.40 18.50
C ASN A 161 18.58 27.73 19.02
N LYS A 162 18.72 28.09 20.31
CA LYS A 162 20.00 28.38 20.94
C LYS A 162 20.95 27.18 20.95
N ILE A 163 20.43 25.99 21.25
CA ILE A 163 21.22 24.76 21.28
C ILE A 163 21.62 24.35 19.86
N MET A 164 20.69 24.42 18.91
CA MET A 164 20.96 24.16 17.50
C MET A 164 22.05 25.08 16.94
N ALA A 165 22.02 26.37 17.30
CA ALA A 165 23.01 27.34 16.88
C ALA A 165 24.41 26.99 17.37
N ALA A 166 24.52 26.56 18.63
CA ALA A 166 25.77 26.08 19.20
C ALA A 166 26.27 24.79 18.50
N ASP A 167 25.40 23.78 18.37
CA ASP A 167 25.73 22.49 17.76
C ASP A 167 26.20 22.63 16.31
N LEU A 168 25.59 23.56 15.56
CA LEU A 168 25.89 23.78 14.15
C LEU A 168 26.98 24.84 13.92
N GLY A 169 27.45 25.56 14.95
CA GLY A 169 28.37 26.69 14.78
C GLY A 169 27.76 27.86 13.99
N LEU A 170 26.48 28.16 14.22
CA LEU A 170 25.73 29.23 13.54
C LEU A 170 25.24 30.30 14.53
N SER A 171 24.76 31.43 13.99
CA SER A 171 23.95 32.36 14.78
C SER A 171 22.51 31.83 14.94
N GLN A 172 21.84 32.21 16.04
CA GLN A 172 20.41 31.85 16.24
C GLN A 172 19.52 32.37 15.11
N ARG A 173 19.79 33.57 14.59
CA ARG A 173 19.10 34.15 13.44
C ARG A 173 19.26 33.28 12.19
N THR A 174 20.46 32.73 11.96
CA THR A 174 20.70 31.81 10.83
C THR A 174 19.92 30.51 11.00
N VAL A 175 19.83 29.97 12.22
CA VAL A 175 19.01 28.79 12.52
C VAL A 175 17.53 29.07 12.24
N GLU A 176 17.00 30.23 12.65
CA GLU A 176 15.61 30.62 12.37
C GLU A 176 15.30 30.68 10.88
N ILE A 177 16.21 31.24 10.08
CA ILE A 177 16.09 31.27 8.61
C ILE A 177 16.06 29.85 8.03
N HIS A 178 16.98 28.97 8.45
CA HIS A 178 16.96 27.59 7.98
C HIS A 178 15.71 26.82 8.43
N ARG A 179 15.23 27.04 9.65
CA ARG A 179 13.98 26.45 10.13
C ARG A 179 12.79 26.89 9.29
N ALA A 180 12.69 28.18 8.98
CA ALA A 180 11.63 28.70 8.11
C ALA A 180 11.65 28.03 6.72
N ARG A 181 12.84 27.93 6.10
CA ARG A 181 13.02 27.24 4.82
C ARG A 181 12.68 25.75 4.88
N VAL A 182 13.06 25.07 5.96
CA VAL A 182 12.69 23.66 6.19
C VAL A 182 11.17 23.52 6.28
N MET A 183 10.49 24.34 7.07
CA MET A 183 9.04 24.32 7.20
C MET A 183 8.35 24.57 5.85
N GLU A 184 8.84 25.56 5.09
CA GLU A 184 8.35 25.91 3.75
C GLU A 184 8.53 24.76 2.75
N LYS A 185 9.76 24.25 2.60
CA LYS A 185 10.07 23.14 1.67
C LYS A 185 9.36 21.84 2.03
N MET A 186 9.19 21.56 3.33
CA MET A 186 8.45 20.41 3.80
C MET A 186 6.93 20.61 3.74
N GLY A 187 6.45 21.83 3.47
CA GLY A 187 5.03 22.17 3.48
C GLY A 187 4.37 21.92 4.84
N ALA A 188 5.13 22.06 5.92
CA ALA A 188 4.65 21.84 7.28
C ALA A 188 4.18 23.17 7.89
N SER A 189 2.96 23.19 8.42
CA SER A 189 2.38 24.34 9.14
C SER A 189 2.75 24.37 10.62
N SER A 190 3.30 23.27 11.15
CA SER A 190 3.74 23.17 12.54
C SER A 190 4.87 22.16 12.71
N VAL A 191 5.64 22.30 13.80
CA VAL A 191 6.69 21.33 14.15
C VAL A 191 6.08 19.94 14.40
N ALA A 192 4.88 19.85 14.98
CA ALA A 192 4.20 18.58 15.19
C ALA A 192 3.85 17.87 13.86
N GLN A 193 3.40 18.63 12.86
CA GLN A 193 3.17 18.09 11.51
C GLN A 193 4.49 17.65 10.86
N LEU A 194 5.55 18.45 11.00
CA LEU A 194 6.88 18.11 10.49
C LEU A 194 7.42 16.81 11.10
N VAL A 195 7.26 16.63 12.41
CA VAL A 195 7.62 15.38 13.11
C VAL A 195 6.82 14.20 12.55
N ARG A 196 5.50 14.34 12.39
CA ARG A 196 4.65 13.28 11.82
C ARG A 196 5.11 12.87 10.41
N MET A 197 5.35 13.85 9.53
CA MET A 197 5.87 13.60 8.17
C MET A 197 7.16 12.78 8.18
N VAL A 198 8.09 13.09 9.09
CA VAL A 198 9.37 12.37 9.19
C VAL A 198 9.18 10.97 9.78
N LEU A 199 8.28 10.79 10.75
CA LEU A 199 7.95 9.48 11.32
C LEU A 199 7.27 8.56 10.30
N ASP A 200 6.33 9.08 9.51
CA ASP A 200 5.62 8.33 8.45
C ASP A 200 6.59 7.76 7.39
N LEU A 201 7.73 8.44 7.17
CA LEU A 201 8.80 7.94 6.31
C LEU A 201 9.68 6.86 6.95
N GLY A 202 9.77 6.83 8.29
CA GLY A 202 10.62 5.94 9.08
C GLY A 202 9.95 4.62 9.47
N GLU A 203 8.63 4.61 9.66
CA GLU A 203 7.87 3.40 10.02
C GLU A 203 7.83 2.35 8.88
N ALA A 204 8.12 2.76 7.65
CA ALA A 204 8.02 1.90 6.48
C ALA A 204 9.26 1.05 6.15
N ALA A 205 10.30 1.09 7.00
CA ALA A 205 11.46 0.21 6.88
C ALA A 205 11.29 -1.14 7.62
N GLY A 206 10.09 -1.44 8.14
CA GLY A 206 9.77 -2.72 8.76
C GLY A 206 8.62 -3.43 8.03
N PRO A 207 8.79 -4.67 7.54
CA PRO A 207 7.62 -5.50 7.26
C PRO A 207 6.93 -5.80 8.59
N GLY A 208 5.61 -5.63 8.61
CA GLY A 208 4.76 -5.96 9.74
C GLY A 208 4.97 -7.42 10.14
N ASN A 209 5.69 -7.62 11.25
CA ASN A 209 5.69 -8.88 11.95
C ASN A 209 4.54 -8.82 12.96
N PRO A 210 3.50 -9.67 12.88
CA PRO A 210 2.55 -9.77 13.96
C PRO A 210 3.32 -10.19 15.22
N ARG A 211 3.13 -9.41 16.29
CA ARG A 211 3.66 -9.76 17.62
C ARG A 211 3.20 -11.19 17.94
N PRO A 212 4.08 -12.13 18.31
CA PRO A 212 3.62 -13.40 18.85
C PRO A 212 2.84 -13.08 20.12
N GLY A 213 1.55 -13.43 20.10
CA GLY A 213 0.64 -13.26 21.21
C GLY A 213 1.17 -13.98 22.45
N SER A 214 1.16 -13.25 23.55
CA SER A 214 1.33 -13.75 24.90
C SER A 214 0.14 -14.64 25.30
N ALA A 215 0.39 -15.93 25.55
CA ALA A 215 -0.16 -16.77 26.63
C ALA A 215 -0.01 -18.25 26.26
#